data_AF-A0A221R4D2-F1
#
_entry.id   AF-A0A221R4D2-F1
#
_cell.length_a   1.000
_cell.length_b   1.000
_cell.length_c   1.000
_cell.angle_alpha   90.00
_cell.angle_beta   90.00
_cell.angle_gamma   90.00
#
_symmetry.space_group_name_H-M   'P 1'
#
loop_
_entity.id
_entity.type
_entity.pdbx_description
1 polymer ?
#
loop_
_entity_poly.entity_id
_entity_poly.type
_entity_poly.pdbx_seq_one_letter_code
_entity_poly.pdbx_strand_id
1 'polypeptide(L)'
;MAENLRVAVIGAGRMGADHIQRLHTRIHGADVAAVVDIDLERAKAAIADIPGAQAFATPAEAYASGTVDAVLIATPGFLHEQALLEALELDIPILCEKPLTPDAASAWKIVEAEQRLGRQRIQVGFMRRFDAEYAQLGGLVRGGDLGELLMLHCRHRNPDTPAGFTNEMLINDSVVHEFDVIRYLTGEEITSVQVRLGKASSKAPAGQHDPQHVLIETESGVLADVEIFVNAQFGYEVATQAAFEDGIVDIGNDGGAYIRRAGRWGGEVTPSFIERFGAAYDVEVQSWVDAALRGGIGGPSAWDGYATAACCEAGVEAQKSGEKVAVVLNEKPELYRAGTAAEAAK
;
A
#
# COMPACT_ATOMS: atom_id res chain seq x y z
N MET A 1 -24.56 22.89 2.67
CA MET A 1 -23.91 21.68 3.20
C MET A 1 -22.97 21.22 2.10
N ALA A 2 -21.69 21.01 2.38
CA ALA A 2 -20.84 20.35 1.38
C ALA A 2 -21.44 18.96 1.12
N GLU A 3 -21.60 18.58 -0.14
CA GLU A 3 -22.10 17.24 -0.47
C GLU A 3 -21.02 16.21 -0.10
N ASN A 4 -21.41 15.17 0.66
CA ASN A 4 -20.53 14.04 0.96
C ASN A 4 -20.18 13.30 -0.34
N LEU A 5 -18.98 12.73 -0.39
CA LEU A 5 -18.55 11.83 -1.46
C LEU A 5 -19.32 10.50 -1.37
N ARG A 6 -20.05 10.14 -2.43
CA ARG A 6 -20.87 8.92 -2.51
C ARG A 6 -20.05 7.81 -3.13
N VAL A 7 -19.48 6.98 -2.27
CA VAL A 7 -18.49 5.96 -2.63
C VAL A 7 -19.16 4.64 -2.98
N ALA A 8 -18.79 4.06 -4.13
CA ALA A 8 -19.01 2.66 -4.42
C ALA A 8 -17.79 1.82 -4.02
N VAL A 9 -17.98 0.83 -3.16
CA VAL A 9 -16.91 -0.14 -2.83
C VAL A 9 -17.05 -1.35 -3.74
N ILE A 10 -16.03 -1.59 -4.57
CA ILE A 10 -15.98 -2.69 -5.53
C ILE A 10 -15.15 -3.82 -4.93
N GLY A 11 -15.82 -4.92 -4.59
CA GLY A 11 -15.29 -6.05 -3.82
C GLY A 11 -15.67 -5.95 -2.35
N ALA A 12 -16.41 -6.94 -1.85
CA ALA A 12 -16.83 -7.05 -0.44
C ALA A 12 -16.10 -8.21 0.27
N GLY A 13 -14.87 -8.52 -0.16
CA GLY A 13 -13.97 -9.45 0.52
C GLY A 13 -13.46 -8.89 1.87
N ARG A 14 -12.41 -9.48 2.43
CA ARG A 14 -11.88 -9.07 3.75
C ARG A 14 -11.52 -7.57 3.81
N MET A 15 -10.75 -7.07 2.83
CA MET A 15 -10.37 -5.65 2.78
C MET A 15 -11.55 -4.75 2.45
N GLY A 16 -12.38 -5.14 1.48
CA GLY A 16 -13.59 -4.39 1.13
C GLY A 16 -14.55 -4.20 2.30
N ALA A 17 -14.79 -5.26 3.09
CA ALA A 17 -15.63 -5.18 4.28
C ALA A 17 -15.05 -4.24 5.36
N ASP A 18 -13.73 -4.25 5.56
CA ASP A 18 -13.07 -3.31 6.47
C ASP A 18 -13.21 -1.85 6.00
N HIS A 19 -13.01 -1.59 4.70
CA HIS A 19 -13.20 -0.27 4.09
C HIS A 19 -14.65 0.21 4.16
N ILE A 20 -15.63 -0.66 3.93
CA ILE A 20 -17.06 -0.34 4.08
C ILE A 20 -17.34 0.12 5.52
N GLN A 21 -16.86 -0.65 6.51
CA GLN A 21 -17.05 -0.30 7.91
C GLN A 21 -16.34 1.00 8.28
N ARG A 22 -15.14 1.22 7.74
CA ARG A 22 -14.34 2.43 7.95
C ARG A 22 -15.04 3.66 7.40
N LEU A 23 -15.45 3.63 6.14
CA LEU A 23 -16.23 4.68 5.50
C LEU A 23 -17.50 5.00 6.30
N HIS A 24 -18.19 3.96 6.78
CA HIS A 24 -19.44 4.14 7.52
C HIS A 24 -19.25 4.72 8.93
N THR A 25 -18.18 4.38 9.65
CA THR A 25 -18.07 4.64 11.10
C THR A 25 -16.95 5.56 11.52
N ARG A 26 -15.95 5.79 10.68
CA ARG A 26 -14.71 6.50 11.04
C ARG A 26 -14.35 7.66 10.12
N ILE A 27 -14.79 7.62 8.86
CA ILE A 27 -14.44 8.62 7.86
C ILE A 27 -15.52 9.70 7.78
N HIS A 28 -15.09 10.95 7.68
CA HIS A 28 -15.96 12.10 7.52
C HIS A 28 -15.97 12.58 6.07
N GLY A 29 -17.13 13.06 5.61
CA GLY A 29 -17.29 13.63 4.27
C GLY A 29 -17.49 12.60 3.15
N ALA A 30 -17.75 11.33 3.49
CA ALA A 30 -18.09 10.28 2.55
C ALA A 30 -19.22 9.39 3.08
N ASP A 31 -20.02 8.85 2.17
CA ASP A 31 -21.06 7.86 2.43
C ASP A 31 -20.82 6.61 1.57
N VAL A 32 -21.06 5.43 2.13
CA VAL A 32 -21.13 4.19 1.33
C VAL A 32 -22.44 4.21 0.55
N ALA A 33 -22.38 4.61 -0.72
CA ALA A 33 -23.55 4.69 -1.58
C ALA A 33 -23.86 3.35 -2.25
N ALA A 34 -22.83 2.58 -2.59
CA ALA A 34 -22.98 1.29 -3.22
C ALA A 34 -21.90 0.29 -2.77
N VAL A 35 -22.26 -0.99 -2.78
CA VAL A 35 -21.31 -2.10 -2.66
C VAL A 35 -21.53 -3.05 -3.83
N VAL A 36 -20.43 -3.40 -4.49
CA VAL A 36 -20.43 -4.30 -5.66
C VAL A 36 -19.66 -5.55 -5.32
N ASP A 37 -20.27 -6.72 -5.49
CA ASP A 37 -19.58 -8.01 -5.41
C ASP A 37 -20.25 -9.00 -6.37
N ILE A 38 -19.45 -9.89 -6.97
CA ILE A 38 -19.98 -10.98 -7.82
C ILE A 38 -20.94 -11.89 -7.05
N ASP A 39 -20.74 -11.98 -5.72
CA ASP A 39 -21.64 -12.59 -4.77
C ASP A 39 -22.59 -11.51 -4.22
N LEU A 40 -23.72 -11.32 -4.88
CA LEU A 40 -24.69 -10.27 -4.53
C LEU A 40 -25.17 -10.37 -3.07
N GLU A 41 -25.26 -11.57 -2.51
CA GLU A 41 -25.66 -11.75 -1.11
C GLU A 41 -24.58 -11.25 -0.15
N ARG A 42 -23.30 -11.37 -0.52
CA ARG A 42 -22.20 -10.74 0.22
C ARG A 42 -22.28 -9.22 0.17
N ALA A 43 -22.55 -8.64 -0.99
CA ALA A 43 -22.74 -7.19 -1.11
C ALA A 43 -23.90 -6.69 -0.24
N LYS A 44 -25.05 -7.40 -0.26
CA LYS A 44 -26.21 -7.09 0.61
C LYS A 44 -25.87 -7.21 2.09
N ALA A 45 -25.15 -8.26 2.49
CA ALA A 45 -24.76 -8.46 3.87
C ALA A 45 -23.82 -7.34 4.37
N ALA A 46 -22.90 -6.87 3.52
CA ALA A 46 -21.95 -5.82 3.88
C ALA A 46 -22.60 -4.44 4.13
N ILE A 47 -23.80 -4.21 3.60
CA ILE A 47 -24.53 -2.93 3.75
C ILE A 47 -25.77 -3.04 4.64
N ALA A 48 -25.99 -4.17 5.32
CA ALA A 48 -27.23 -4.44 6.06
C ALA A 48 -27.57 -3.34 7.09
N ASP A 49 -26.54 -2.73 7.68
CA ASP A 49 -26.66 -1.69 8.71
C ASP A 49 -26.40 -0.26 8.18
N ILE A 50 -26.32 -0.07 6.85
CA ILE A 50 -26.00 1.22 6.21
C ILE A 50 -27.23 1.74 5.44
N PRO A 51 -28.03 2.65 6.04
CA PRO A 51 -29.23 3.17 5.39
C PRO A 51 -28.92 3.89 4.07
N GLY A 52 -29.64 3.52 3.01
CA GLY A 52 -29.53 4.17 1.69
C GLY A 52 -28.46 3.58 0.76
N ALA A 53 -27.55 2.74 1.28
CA ALA A 53 -26.60 2.01 0.46
C ALA A 53 -27.31 0.98 -0.45
N GLN A 54 -26.77 0.74 -1.63
CA GLN A 54 -27.30 -0.20 -2.61
C GLN A 54 -26.31 -1.33 -2.92
N ALA A 55 -26.80 -2.56 -3.09
CA ALA A 55 -25.96 -3.70 -3.48
C ALA A 55 -26.15 -4.00 -4.97
N PHE A 56 -25.04 -4.17 -5.68
CA PHE A 56 -25.02 -4.49 -7.11
C PHE A 56 -24.12 -5.70 -7.40
N ALA A 57 -24.35 -6.37 -8.53
CA ALA A 57 -23.54 -7.50 -8.96
C ALA A 57 -22.36 -7.05 -9.85
N THR A 58 -22.46 -5.86 -10.47
CA THR A 58 -21.42 -5.32 -11.37
C THR A 58 -21.16 -3.83 -11.15
N PRO A 59 -19.94 -3.33 -11.46
CA PRO A 59 -19.64 -1.91 -11.40
C PRO A 59 -20.56 -1.07 -12.30
N ALA A 60 -20.85 -1.57 -13.51
CA ALA A 60 -21.73 -0.90 -14.46
C ALA A 60 -23.14 -0.61 -13.91
N GLU A 61 -23.73 -1.54 -13.15
CA GLU A 61 -25.02 -1.32 -12.48
C GLU A 61 -24.93 -0.22 -11.42
N ALA A 62 -23.85 -0.20 -10.64
CA ALA A 62 -23.61 0.84 -9.64
C ALA A 62 -23.43 2.21 -10.30
N TYR A 63 -22.68 2.31 -11.39
CA TYR A 63 -22.50 3.57 -12.14
C TYR A 63 -23.81 4.07 -12.76
N ALA A 64 -24.61 3.16 -13.33
CA ALA A 64 -25.89 3.49 -13.96
C ALA A 64 -26.96 3.96 -12.95
N SER A 65 -26.76 3.73 -11.65
CA SER A 65 -27.70 4.16 -10.61
C SER A 65 -27.78 5.68 -10.42
N GLY A 66 -26.73 6.42 -10.81
CA GLY A 66 -26.60 7.86 -10.58
C GLY A 66 -26.34 8.24 -9.12
N THR A 67 -26.13 7.27 -8.22
CA THR A 67 -25.90 7.49 -6.79
C THR A 67 -24.43 7.52 -6.41
N VAL A 68 -23.51 7.25 -7.35
CA VAL A 68 -22.06 7.10 -7.12
C VAL A 68 -21.30 8.26 -7.77
N ASP A 69 -20.32 8.81 -7.06
CA ASP A 69 -19.39 9.82 -7.60
C ASP A 69 -17.91 9.55 -7.25
N ALA A 70 -17.60 8.45 -6.57
CA ALA A 70 -16.24 7.93 -6.38
C ALA A 70 -16.24 6.41 -6.20
N VAL A 71 -15.09 5.76 -6.40
CA VAL A 71 -14.93 4.31 -6.22
C VAL A 71 -13.77 3.96 -5.30
N LEU A 72 -13.97 2.92 -4.49
CA LEU A 72 -12.92 2.23 -3.76
C LEU A 72 -12.83 0.79 -4.30
N ILE A 73 -11.69 0.43 -4.91
CA ILE A 73 -11.48 -0.88 -5.52
C ILE A 73 -10.71 -1.76 -4.52
N ALA A 74 -11.35 -2.86 -4.09
CA ALA A 74 -10.81 -3.83 -3.13
C ALA A 74 -11.12 -5.28 -3.59
N THR A 75 -11.09 -5.51 -4.90
CA THR A 75 -11.19 -6.86 -5.50
C THR A 75 -9.82 -7.57 -5.45
N PRO A 76 -9.72 -8.84 -5.86
CA PRO A 76 -8.42 -9.45 -6.14
C PRO A 76 -7.63 -8.64 -7.18
N GLY A 77 -6.33 -8.42 -6.97
CA GLY A 77 -5.50 -7.50 -7.77
C GLY A 77 -5.52 -7.71 -9.29
N PHE A 78 -5.75 -8.94 -9.77
CA PHE A 78 -5.88 -9.24 -11.21
C PHE A 78 -7.15 -8.67 -11.85
N LEU A 79 -8.10 -8.16 -11.06
CA LEU A 79 -9.32 -7.51 -11.53
C LEU A 79 -9.23 -5.98 -11.46
N HIS A 80 -8.14 -5.41 -10.92
CA HIS A 80 -8.02 -3.96 -10.76
C HIS A 80 -7.94 -3.22 -12.09
N GLU A 81 -7.20 -3.75 -13.09
CA GLU A 81 -6.99 -3.08 -14.39
C GLU A 81 -8.32 -2.69 -15.05
N GLN A 82 -9.26 -3.64 -15.15
CA GLN A 82 -10.56 -3.37 -15.76
C GLN A 82 -11.38 -2.36 -14.94
N ALA A 83 -11.45 -2.53 -13.61
CA ALA A 83 -12.22 -1.63 -12.74
C ALA A 83 -11.67 -0.20 -12.75
N LEU A 84 -10.34 -0.04 -12.81
CA LEU A 84 -9.66 1.24 -12.94
C LEU A 84 -10.00 1.94 -14.25
N LEU A 85 -9.91 1.23 -15.38
CA LEU A 85 -10.22 1.79 -16.69
C LEU A 85 -11.68 2.26 -16.79
N GLU A 86 -12.62 1.43 -16.32
CA GLU A 86 -14.05 1.79 -16.28
C GLU A 86 -14.31 3.03 -15.41
N ALA A 87 -13.65 3.16 -14.27
CA ALA A 87 -13.79 4.32 -13.40
C ALA A 87 -13.12 5.59 -13.98
N LEU A 88 -11.97 5.45 -14.65
CA LEU A 88 -11.30 6.56 -15.34
C LEU A 88 -12.15 7.12 -16.49
N GLU A 89 -12.89 6.28 -17.22
CA GLU A 89 -13.83 6.72 -18.27
C GLU A 89 -14.93 7.65 -17.72
N LEU A 90 -15.27 7.51 -16.43
CA LEU A 90 -16.23 8.37 -15.74
C LEU A 90 -15.61 9.64 -15.15
N ASP A 91 -14.28 9.78 -15.16
CA ASP A 91 -13.52 10.88 -14.54
C ASP A 91 -13.87 11.11 -13.05
N ILE A 92 -14.11 10.02 -12.32
CA ILE A 92 -14.41 10.05 -10.87
C ILE A 92 -13.17 9.73 -10.02
N PRO A 93 -13.10 10.19 -8.75
CA PRO A 93 -12.03 9.81 -7.82
C PRO A 93 -12.01 8.30 -7.53
N ILE A 94 -10.80 7.75 -7.42
CA ILE A 94 -10.53 6.33 -7.24
C ILE A 94 -9.54 6.14 -6.09
N LEU A 95 -9.89 5.30 -5.11
CA LEU A 95 -8.93 4.68 -4.21
C LEU A 95 -8.81 3.20 -4.60
N CYS A 96 -7.62 2.77 -5.02
CA CYS A 96 -7.38 1.39 -5.41
C CYS A 96 -6.48 0.72 -4.38
N GLU A 97 -6.95 -0.37 -3.78
CA GLU A 97 -6.07 -1.23 -2.99
C GLU A 97 -4.87 -1.71 -3.81
N LYS A 98 -3.79 -2.04 -3.10
CA LYS A 98 -2.60 -2.60 -3.73
C LYS A 98 -2.89 -4.01 -4.26
N PRO A 99 -2.18 -4.46 -5.30
CA PRO A 99 -1.33 -3.65 -6.19
C PRO A 99 -2.19 -2.81 -7.14
N LEU A 100 -1.62 -1.78 -7.81
CA LEU A 100 -2.38 -1.05 -8.85
C LEU A 100 -2.89 -2.01 -9.94
N THR A 101 -2.00 -2.88 -10.43
CA THR A 101 -2.30 -4.04 -11.27
C THR A 101 -1.25 -5.14 -10.99
N PRO A 102 -1.40 -6.37 -11.50
CA PRO A 102 -0.47 -7.47 -11.20
C PRO A 102 0.96 -7.31 -11.74
N ASP A 103 1.16 -6.48 -12.76
CA ASP A 103 2.42 -6.36 -13.50
C ASP A 103 2.65 -4.92 -13.98
N ALA A 104 3.90 -4.58 -14.25
CA ALA A 104 4.30 -3.22 -14.62
C ALA A 104 3.72 -2.80 -15.98
N ALA A 105 3.54 -3.74 -16.91
CA ALA A 105 2.99 -3.43 -18.23
C ALA A 105 1.50 -3.05 -18.15
N SER A 106 0.70 -3.78 -17.37
CA SER A 106 -0.69 -3.41 -17.09
C SER A 106 -0.78 -2.11 -16.28
N ALA A 107 0.11 -1.89 -15.31
CA ALA A 107 0.13 -0.67 -14.52
C ALA A 107 0.45 0.57 -15.37
N TRP A 108 1.36 0.42 -16.34
CA TRP A 108 1.70 1.47 -17.28
C TRP A 108 0.50 1.91 -18.13
N LYS A 109 -0.35 0.97 -18.58
CA LYS A 109 -1.58 1.33 -19.31
C LYS A 109 -2.53 2.18 -18.47
N ILE A 110 -2.59 1.95 -17.16
CA ILE A 110 -3.39 2.76 -16.23
C ILE A 110 -2.82 4.17 -16.12
N VAL A 111 -1.49 4.29 -16.00
CA VAL A 111 -0.78 5.58 -16.02
C VAL A 111 -1.07 6.34 -17.32
N GLU A 112 -0.99 5.67 -18.48
CA GLU A 112 -1.32 6.29 -19.77
C GLU A 112 -2.79 6.71 -19.85
N ALA A 113 -3.71 5.90 -19.30
CA ALA A 113 -5.13 6.21 -19.28
C ALA A 113 -5.44 7.45 -18.43
N GLU A 114 -4.88 7.53 -17.22
CA GLU A 114 -5.03 8.70 -16.35
C GLU A 114 -4.32 9.94 -16.95
N GLN A 115 -3.15 9.77 -17.58
CA GLN A 115 -2.48 10.85 -18.30
C GLN A 115 -3.36 11.45 -19.40
N ARG A 116 -4.12 10.62 -20.13
CA ARG A 116 -5.06 11.11 -21.17
C ARG A 116 -6.21 11.94 -20.59
N LEU A 117 -6.61 11.72 -19.32
CA LEU A 117 -7.58 12.59 -18.63
C LEU A 117 -6.97 13.96 -18.28
N GLY A 118 -5.65 14.04 -18.17
CA GLY A 118 -4.91 15.26 -17.86
C GLY A 118 -5.01 15.70 -16.39
N ARG A 119 -5.50 14.85 -15.50
CA ARG A 119 -5.60 15.08 -14.06
C ARG A 119 -5.53 13.76 -13.29
N GLN A 120 -5.05 13.82 -12.05
CA GLN A 120 -4.99 12.64 -11.18
C GLN A 120 -6.36 12.36 -10.56
N ARG A 121 -6.75 11.09 -10.59
CA ARG A 121 -7.96 10.52 -9.98
C ARG A 121 -7.63 9.32 -9.09
N ILE A 122 -6.50 8.66 -9.29
CA ILE A 122 -6.12 7.42 -8.64
C ILE A 122 -5.19 7.70 -7.47
N GLN A 123 -5.67 7.32 -6.28
CA GLN A 123 -4.82 7.04 -5.13
C GLN A 123 -4.64 5.52 -4.99
N VAL A 124 -3.41 5.05 -4.79
CA VAL A 124 -3.10 3.64 -4.50
C VAL A 124 -2.97 3.44 -2.99
N GLY A 125 -3.50 2.33 -2.49
CA GLY A 125 -3.57 1.96 -1.07
C GLY A 125 -2.25 1.53 -0.45
N PHE A 126 -1.21 2.36 -0.53
CA PHE A 126 0.04 2.14 0.21
C PHE A 126 0.01 2.84 1.57
N MET A 127 -0.77 2.25 2.47
CA MET A 127 -1.10 2.80 3.79
C MET A 127 0.11 3.14 4.66
N ARG A 128 1.28 2.54 4.43
CA ARG A 128 2.49 2.82 5.24
C ARG A 128 2.93 4.27 5.18
N ARG A 129 2.68 4.98 4.06
CA ARG A 129 2.98 6.43 3.97
C ARG A 129 2.16 7.27 4.97
N PHE A 130 1.04 6.72 5.46
CA PHE A 130 0.12 7.36 6.39
C PHE A 130 0.28 6.86 7.84
N ASP A 131 1.19 5.94 8.08
CA ASP A 131 1.59 5.59 9.44
C ASP A 131 2.36 6.77 10.07
N ALA A 132 2.05 7.10 11.32
CA ALA A 132 2.58 8.29 11.97
C ALA A 132 4.11 8.28 12.09
N GLU A 133 4.71 7.11 12.31
CA GLU A 133 6.16 6.99 12.46
C GLU A 133 6.86 7.07 11.09
N TYR A 134 6.30 6.45 10.05
CA TYR A 134 6.80 6.61 8.69
C TYR A 134 6.65 8.05 8.17
N ALA A 135 5.54 8.73 8.47
CA ALA A 135 5.35 10.13 8.14
C ALA A 135 6.38 11.03 8.85
N GLN A 136 6.67 10.75 10.13
CA GLN A 136 7.72 11.44 10.89
C GLN A 136 9.11 11.18 10.30
N LEU A 137 9.44 9.94 9.97
CA LEU A 137 10.71 9.59 9.34
C LEU A 137 10.87 10.30 7.98
N GLY A 138 9.84 10.29 7.15
CA GLY A 138 9.85 11.03 5.88
C GLY A 138 10.04 12.54 6.08
N GLY A 139 9.48 13.11 7.15
CA GLY A 139 9.72 14.49 7.55
C GLY A 139 11.18 14.77 7.92
N LEU A 140 11.83 13.85 8.64
CA LEU A 140 13.25 13.96 9.00
C LEU A 140 14.16 13.87 7.76
N VAL A 141 13.86 12.96 6.82
CA VAL A 141 14.61 12.85 5.56
C VAL A 141 14.50 14.13 4.75
N ARG A 142 13.29 14.69 4.58
CA ARG A 142 13.09 15.94 3.84
C ARG A 142 13.66 17.17 4.55
N GLY A 143 13.69 17.15 5.89
CA GLY A 143 14.19 18.26 6.69
C GLY A 143 15.71 18.44 6.60
N GLY A 144 16.46 17.35 6.43
CA GLY A 144 17.92 17.38 6.29
C GLY A 144 18.69 17.71 7.58
N ASP A 145 18.01 17.82 8.72
CA ASP A 145 18.63 18.15 10.02
C ASP A 145 19.64 17.09 10.50
N LEU A 146 19.57 15.87 9.97
CA LEU A 146 20.48 14.75 10.26
C LEU A 146 21.50 14.50 9.13
N GLY A 147 21.59 15.40 8.16
CA GLY A 147 22.35 15.19 6.92
C GLY A 147 21.64 14.26 5.94
N GLU A 148 22.39 13.76 4.95
CA GLU A 148 21.86 12.87 3.91
C GLU A 148 21.45 11.51 4.47
N LEU A 149 20.36 10.94 3.95
CA LEU A 149 19.99 9.55 4.20
C LEU A 149 20.94 8.64 3.42
N LEU A 150 21.56 7.67 4.10
CA LEU A 150 22.56 6.79 3.49
C LEU A 150 22.06 5.35 3.35
N MET A 151 21.31 4.87 4.35
CA MET A 151 20.87 3.47 4.38
C MET A 151 19.55 3.26 5.12
N LEU A 152 18.76 2.28 4.66
CA LEU A 152 17.54 1.81 5.33
C LEU A 152 17.64 0.31 5.62
N HIS A 153 17.44 -0.07 6.88
CA HIS A 153 17.32 -1.47 7.31
C HIS A 153 15.88 -1.76 7.68
N CYS A 154 15.18 -2.54 6.86
CA CYS A 154 13.77 -2.88 7.03
C CYS A 154 13.59 -4.31 7.52
N ARG A 155 12.62 -4.51 8.41
CA ARG A 155 12.17 -5.83 8.87
C ARG A 155 10.69 -5.95 8.60
N HIS A 156 10.30 -7.03 7.94
CA HIS A 156 8.91 -7.38 7.68
C HIS A 156 8.69 -8.82 8.13
N ARG A 157 8.00 -9.00 9.25
CA ARG A 157 7.80 -10.30 9.87
C ARG A 157 6.33 -10.57 10.08
N ASN A 158 5.90 -11.78 9.73
CA ASN A 158 4.54 -12.24 9.92
C ASN A 158 4.53 -13.48 10.81
N PRO A 159 3.45 -13.72 11.59
CA PRO A 159 3.36 -14.91 12.40
C PRO A 159 3.32 -16.18 11.53
N ASP A 160 2.52 -16.15 10.46
CA ASP A 160 2.35 -17.21 9.46
C ASP A 160 1.86 -16.64 8.12
N THR A 161 1.75 -17.53 7.12
CA THR A 161 1.15 -17.24 5.82
C THR A 161 -0.09 -18.12 5.55
N PRO A 162 -1.09 -17.62 4.79
CA PRO A 162 -2.22 -18.44 4.32
C PRO A 162 -1.78 -19.66 3.49
N ALA A 163 -2.67 -20.65 3.39
CA ALA A 163 -2.43 -21.81 2.52
C ALA A 163 -2.24 -21.38 1.05
N GLY A 164 -1.20 -21.91 0.41
CA GLY A 164 -0.87 -21.59 -0.99
C GLY A 164 0.00 -20.35 -1.19
N PHE A 165 0.44 -19.68 -0.13
CA PHE A 165 1.33 -18.51 -0.22
C PHE A 165 2.71 -18.91 -0.77
N THR A 166 3.08 -18.43 -1.95
CA THR A 166 4.29 -18.84 -2.68
C THR A 166 5.49 -17.94 -2.36
N ASN A 167 6.68 -18.31 -2.86
CA ASN A 167 7.87 -17.44 -2.77
C ASN A 167 7.65 -16.08 -3.44
N GLU A 168 7.01 -16.07 -4.61
CA GLU A 168 6.75 -14.81 -5.35
C GLU A 168 5.84 -13.88 -4.55
N MET A 169 4.92 -14.43 -3.75
CA MET A 169 4.05 -13.64 -2.87
C MET A 169 4.79 -12.99 -1.70
N LEU A 170 5.97 -13.50 -1.28
CA LEU A 170 6.81 -12.74 -0.33
C LEU A 170 7.21 -11.39 -0.94
N ILE A 171 7.45 -11.35 -2.26
CA ILE A 171 7.76 -10.11 -2.97
C ILE A 171 6.47 -9.31 -3.25
N ASN A 172 5.54 -9.91 -3.99
CA ASN A 172 4.37 -9.22 -4.54
C ASN A 172 3.33 -8.81 -3.50
N ASP A 173 3.21 -9.55 -2.39
CA ASP A 173 2.20 -9.30 -1.37
C ASP A 173 2.75 -8.71 -0.07
N SER A 174 4.05 -8.84 0.19
CA SER A 174 4.69 -8.36 1.42
C SER A 174 5.73 -7.26 1.14
N VAL A 175 6.85 -7.58 0.47
CA VAL A 175 7.94 -6.61 0.19
C VAL A 175 7.50 -5.45 -0.70
N VAL A 176 6.40 -5.60 -1.44
CA VAL A 176 5.72 -4.52 -2.18
C VAL A 176 5.53 -3.25 -1.33
N HIS A 177 5.27 -3.38 -0.03
CA HIS A 177 5.13 -2.24 0.86
C HIS A 177 6.46 -1.55 1.15
N GLU A 178 7.55 -2.32 1.27
CA GLU A 178 8.90 -1.76 1.40
C GLU A 178 9.36 -1.06 0.12
N PHE A 179 9.08 -1.62 -1.06
CA PHE A 179 9.40 -0.95 -2.33
C PHE A 179 8.72 0.43 -2.42
N ASP A 180 7.43 0.50 -2.09
CA ASP A 180 6.72 1.78 -2.08
C ASP A 180 7.28 2.76 -1.03
N VAL A 181 7.45 2.31 0.21
CA VAL A 181 7.83 3.21 1.31
C VAL A 181 9.28 3.67 1.19
N ILE A 182 10.18 2.87 0.62
CA ILE A 182 11.57 3.29 0.32
C ILE A 182 11.54 4.46 -0.67
N ARG A 183 10.79 4.33 -1.78
CA ARG A 183 10.62 5.43 -2.75
C ARG A 183 10.01 6.67 -2.11
N TYR A 184 9.03 6.51 -1.23
CA TYR A 184 8.43 7.61 -0.48
C TYR A 184 9.45 8.33 0.43
N LEU A 185 10.26 7.57 1.17
CA LEU A 185 11.22 8.12 2.11
C LEU A 185 12.37 8.82 1.38
N THR A 186 12.92 8.20 0.33
CA THR A 186 14.07 8.75 -0.40
C THR A 186 13.66 9.84 -1.39
N GLY A 187 12.41 9.86 -1.86
CA GLY A 187 11.92 10.79 -2.87
C GLY A 187 12.45 10.51 -4.29
N GLU A 188 13.05 9.33 -4.50
CA GLU A 188 13.69 8.92 -5.76
C GLU A 188 13.34 7.46 -6.12
N GLU A 189 13.72 7.05 -7.33
CA GLU A 189 13.38 5.72 -7.83
C GLU A 189 14.39 4.65 -7.41
N ILE A 190 13.92 3.41 -7.30
CA ILE A 190 14.78 2.23 -7.10
C ILE A 190 15.39 1.85 -8.46
N THR A 191 16.70 1.60 -8.49
CA THR A 191 17.43 1.27 -9.73
C THR A 191 17.74 -0.22 -9.84
N SER A 192 17.82 -0.94 -8.72
CA SER A 192 18.07 -2.39 -8.75
C SER A 192 17.63 -3.12 -7.49
N VAL A 193 17.36 -4.41 -7.66
CA VAL A 193 16.96 -5.34 -6.60
C VAL A 193 17.80 -6.62 -6.70
N GLN A 194 18.20 -7.16 -5.56
CA GLN A 194 18.83 -8.47 -5.46
C GLN A 194 18.20 -9.25 -4.30
N VAL A 195 17.93 -10.54 -4.49
CA VAL A 195 17.35 -11.38 -3.44
C VAL A 195 18.34 -12.48 -3.04
N ARG A 196 18.46 -12.72 -1.74
CA ARG A 196 19.27 -13.78 -1.14
C ARG A 196 18.38 -14.69 -0.32
N LEU A 197 18.46 -15.98 -0.63
CA LEU A 197 17.78 -17.02 0.10
C LEU A 197 18.71 -17.53 1.21
N GLY A 198 18.29 -17.37 2.46
CA GLY A 198 19.05 -17.80 3.66
C GLY A 198 18.88 -19.28 3.99
N LYS A 199 19.00 -19.63 5.28
CA LYS A 199 18.60 -20.96 5.76
C LYS A 199 17.09 -20.98 5.98
N ALA A 200 16.38 -21.90 5.32
CA ALA A 200 14.93 -22.03 5.49
C ALA A 200 14.53 -22.45 6.93
N SER A 201 13.50 -21.80 7.44
CA SER A 201 12.81 -22.13 8.69
C SER A 201 12.10 -23.47 8.56
N SER A 202 12.15 -24.29 9.61
CA SER A 202 11.35 -25.53 9.67
C SER A 202 9.85 -25.27 9.86
N LYS A 203 9.45 -24.01 10.06
CA LYS A 203 8.05 -23.57 10.16
C LYS A 203 7.46 -23.16 8.81
N ALA A 204 8.30 -22.91 7.80
CA ALA A 204 7.83 -22.57 6.46
C ALA A 204 7.09 -23.77 5.82
N PRO A 205 5.96 -23.55 5.12
CA PRO A 205 5.30 -24.58 4.33
C PRO A 205 6.23 -25.19 3.27
N ALA A 206 5.96 -26.43 2.89
CA ALA A 206 6.75 -27.11 1.86
C ALA A 206 6.77 -26.31 0.54
N GLY A 207 7.97 -26.05 0.01
CA GLY A 207 8.17 -25.27 -1.22
C GLY A 207 8.33 -23.76 -0.99
N GLN A 208 8.06 -23.24 0.21
CA GLN A 208 8.33 -21.86 0.57
C GLN A 208 9.73 -21.76 1.21
N HIS A 209 10.54 -20.81 0.72
CA HIS A 209 11.86 -20.50 1.23
C HIS A 209 11.79 -19.20 2.05
N ASP A 210 11.84 -19.34 3.37
CA ASP A 210 11.62 -18.26 4.33
C ASP A 210 12.57 -18.43 5.53
N PRO A 211 13.32 -17.40 5.97
CA PRO A 211 13.31 -16.01 5.50
C PRO A 211 14.09 -15.78 4.20
N GLN A 212 13.94 -14.58 3.64
CA GLN A 212 14.74 -14.05 2.54
C GLN A 212 15.29 -12.66 2.89
N HIS A 213 16.36 -12.24 2.20
CA HIS A 213 16.94 -10.92 2.32
C HIS A 213 16.92 -10.23 0.97
N VAL A 214 16.27 -9.06 0.90
CA VAL A 214 16.15 -8.26 -0.32
C VAL A 214 17.08 -7.07 -0.19
N LEU A 215 17.94 -6.85 -1.17
CA LEU A 215 18.90 -5.75 -1.25
C LEU A 215 18.46 -4.81 -2.38
N ILE A 216 18.48 -3.51 -2.11
CA ILE A 216 17.87 -2.47 -2.95
C ILE A 216 18.87 -1.31 -3.08
N GLU A 217 18.98 -0.74 -4.27
CA GLU A 217 19.75 0.47 -4.53
C GLU A 217 18.87 1.51 -5.23
N THR A 218 19.03 2.79 -4.90
CA THR A 218 18.29 3.91 -5.49
C THR A 218 19.14 4.74 -6.47
N GLU A 219 18.57 5.81 -7.04
CA GLU A 219 19.24 6.68 -8.02
C GLU A 219 20.48 7.39 -7.47
N SER A 220 20.38 7.99 -6.28
CA SER A 220 21.51 8.66 -5.61
C SER A 220 22.51 7.69 -4.95
N GLY A 221 22.15 6.41 -4.85
CA GLY A 221 22.97 5.37 -4.24
C GLY A 221 22.64 5.08 -2.77
N VAL A 222 21.50 5.56 -2.26
CA VAL A 222 20.96 5.07 -0.97
C VAL A 222 20.79 3.56 -1.06
N LEU A 223 21.29 2.87 -0.05
CA LEU A 223 21.17 1.42 0.06
C LEU A 223 19.98 1.09 0.96
N ALA A 224 19.18 0.10 0.60
CA ALA A 224 18.15 -0.42 1.48
C ALA A 224 18.19 -1.94 1.50
N ASP A 225 17.81 -2.52 2.63
CA ASP A 225 17.60 -3.95 2.73
C ASP A 225 16.33 -4.31 3.50
N VAL A 226 15.76 -5.46 3.15
CA VAL A 226 14.54 -5.99 3.75
C VAL A 226 14.78 -7.42 4.22
N GLU A 227 14.78 -7.64 5.52
CA GLU A 227 14.56 -8.96 6.10
C GLU A 227 13.07 -9.30 5.99
N ILE A 228 12.71 -10.22 5.09
CA ILE A 228 11.34 -10.75 5.00
C ILE A 228 11.29 -12.13 5.67
N PHE A 229 10.53 -12.25 6.77
CA PHE A 229 10.37 -13.47 7.54
C PHE A 229 8.89 -13.73 7.89
N VAL A 230 8.18 -14.45 7.02
CA VAL A 230 6.72 -14.56 7.08
C VAL A 230 6.19 -15.74 7.91
N ASN A 231 7.09 -16.55 8.51
CA ASN A 231 6.74 -17.60 9.48
C ASN A 231 7.51 -17.40 10.80
N ALA A 232 7.52 -16.16 11.30
CA ALA A 232 8.22 -15.78 12.52
C ALA A 232 7.57 -16.30 13.80
N GLN A 233 6.28 -16.68 13.75
CA GLN A 233 5.46 -17.28 14.82
C GLN A 233 5.17 -16.38 16.02
N PHE A 234 6.01 -15.39 16.33
CA PHE A 234 5.90 -14.59 17.54
C PHE A 234 4.89 -13.44 17.42
N GLY A 235 4.57 -13.00 16.21
CA GLY A 235 3.69 -11.87 15.95
C GLY A 235 3.96 -11.24 14.58
N TYR A 236 3.40 -10.05 14.38
CA TYR A 236 3.58 -9.21 13.21
C TYR A 236 4.45 -8.00 13.57
N GLU A 237 5.57 -7.83 12.86
CA GLU A 237 6.52 -6.72 13.08
C GLU A 237 6.87 -6.09 11.73
N VAL A 238 6.71 -4.78 11.64
CA VAL A 238 7.24 -3.96 10.55
C VAL A 238 8.02 -2.81 11.16
N ALA A 239 9.33 -2.82 10.97
CA ALA A 239 10.25 -1.86 11.55
C ALA A 239 11.27 -1.38 10.52
N THR A 240 11.74 -0.15 10.69
CA THR A 240 12.76 0.46 9.83
C THR A 240 13.76 1.21 10.67
N GLN A 241 15.04 0.95 10.47
CA GLN A 241 16.13 1.81 10.94
C GLN A 241 16.68 2.59 9.76
N ALA A 242 16.78 3.91 9.89
CA ALA A 242 17.36 4.80 8.92
C ALA A 242 18.69 5.35 9.43
N ALA A 243 19.74 5.20 8.61
CA ALA A 243 21.05 5.74 8.89
C ALA A 243 21.30 6.99 8.05
N PHE A 244 21.55 8.10 8.74
CA PHE A 244 21.91 9.40 8.17
C PHE A 244 23.39 9.70 8.44
N GLU A 245 23.91 10.77 7.84
CA GLU A 245 25.28 11.24 8.11
C GLU A 245 25.51 11.56 9.60
N ASP A 246 24.55 12.22 10.25
CA ASP A 246 24.68 12.73 11.61
C ASP A 246 23.72 12.05 12.62
N GLY A 247 23.07 10.94 12.26
CA GLY A 247 22.15 10.28 13.17
C GLY A 247 21.56 8.94 12.70
N ILE A 248 20.90 8.25 13.62
CA ILE A 248 20.12 7.02 13.36
C ILE A 248 18.70 7.25 13.89
N VAL A 249 17.71 6.79 13.12
CA VAL A 249 16.29 6.84 13.51
C VAL A 249 15.70 5.44 13.40
N ASP A 250 15.06 4.96 14.46
CA ASP A 250 14.35 3.68 14.49
C ASP A 250 12.84 3.90 14.62
N ILE A 251 12.05 3.25 13.76
CA ILE A 251 10.58 3.26 13.79
C ILE A 251 10.02 1.84 13.73
N GLY A 252 8.76 1.67 14.13
CA GLY A 252 8.00 0.42 13.99
C GLY A 252 8.37 -0.69 14.97
N ASN A 253 9.20 -0.41 15.97
CA ASN A 253 9.47 -1.34 17.07
C ASN A 253 8.23 -1.46 17.98
N ASP A 254 8.07 -2.61 18.62
CA ASP A 254 6.92 -2.89 19.50
C ASP A 254 6.76 -1.82 20.60
N GLY A 255 5.55 -1.25 20.67
CA GLY A 255 5.13 -0.27 21.66
C GLY A 255 4.27 -0.88 22.78
N GLY A 256 3.81 -0.04 23.71
CA GLY A 256 2.84 -0.42 24.74
C GLY A 256 3.42 -0.59 26.15
N ALA A 257 2.61 -1.15 27.04
CA ALA A 257 2.95 -1.25 28.46
C ALA A 257 4.07 -2.28 28.68
N TYR A 258 5.20 -1.83 29.21
CA TYR A 258 6.27 -2.70 29.63
C TYR A 258 5.98 -3.29 31.02
N ILE A 259 5.73 -4.59 31.08
CA ILE A 259 5.25 -5.27 32.30
C ILE A 259 6.39 -6.06 32.94
N ARG A 260 6.56 -5.89 34.26
CA ARG A 260 7.44 -6.71 35.11
C ARG A 260 6.60 -7.47 36.12
N ARG A 261 6.55 -8.80 36.02
CA ARG A 261 5.75 -9.65 36.93
C ARG A 261 6.37 -11.03 37.09
N ALA A 262 6.46 -11.52 38.33
CA ALA A 262 6.85 -12.89 38.68
C ALA A 262 8.12 -13.39 37.94
N GLY A 263 9.19 -12.59 37.94
CA GLY A 263 10.49 -12.94 37.32
C GLY A 263 10.53 -12.82 35.79
N ARG A 264 9.49 -12.27 35.15
CA ARG A 264 9.45 -11.99 33.71
C ARG A 264 9.34 -10.49 33.45
N TRP A 265 9.91 -10.05 32.33
CA TRP A 265 9.80 -8.69 31.81
C TRP A 265 9.54 -8.72 30.30
N GLY A 266 8.71 -7.81 29.79
CA GLY A 266 8.38 -7.72 28.36
C GLY A 266 7.15 -6.86 28.05
N GLY A 267 6.89 -6.69 26.76
CA GLY A 267 5.68 -6.05 26.22
C GLY A 267 4.86 -7.03 25.37
N GLU A 268 3.95 -6.49 24.57
CA GLU A 268 3.14 -7.23 23.59
C GLU A 268 3.63 -6.93 22.18
N VAL A 269 3.66 -7.96 21.33
CA VAL A 269 3.89 -7.82 19.89
C VAL A 269 2.54 -7.79 19.20
N THR A 270 2.34 -6.90 18.23
CA THR A 270 1.08 -6.84 17.49
C THR A 270 0.79 -8.19 16.81
N PRO A 271 -0.46 -8.70 16.85
CA PRO A 271 -0.76 -10.02 16.31
C PRO A 271 -0.89 -10.02 14.78
N SER A 272 -1.29 -8.90 14.17
CA SER A 272 -1.45 -8.79 12.72
C SER A 272 -1.25 -7.37 12.21
N PHE A 273 -1.25 -7.23 10.87
CA PHE A 273 -1.21 -5.94 10.20
C PHE A 273 -2.44 -5.05 10.50
N ILE A 274 -3.57 -5.64 10.90
CA ILE A 274 -4.82 -4.91 11.20
C ILE A 274 -4.60 -3.99 12.39
N GLU A 275 -4.03 -4.51 13.48
CA GLU A 275 -3.72 -3.74 14.67
C GLU A 275 -2.55 -2.77 14.40
N ARG A 276 -1.53 -3.22 13.66
CA ARG A 276 -0.33 -2.41 13.38
C ARG A 276 -0.63 -1.18 12.52
N PHE A 277 -1.49 -1.30 11.51
CA PHE A 277 -1.74 -0.25 10.52
C PHE A 277 -3.18 0.26 10.51
N GLY A 278 -4.01 -0.13 11.47
CA GLY A 278 -5.42 0.26 11.53
C GLY A 278 -5.65 1.78 11.47
N ALA A 279 -4.81 2.57 12.17
CA ALA A 279 -4.84 4.03 12.11
C ALA A 279 -4.32 4.59 10.78
N ALA A 280 -3.30 3.95 10.18
CA ALA A 280 -2.77 4.37 8.88
C ALA A 280 -3.81 4.23 7.76
N TYR A 281 -4.60 3.15 7.77
CA TYR A 281 -5.75 3.00 6.87
C TYR A 281 -6.84 4.06 7.10
N ASP A 282 -7.09 4.48 8.35
CA ASP A 282 -8.04 5.59 8.62
C ASP A 282 -7.55 6.89 8.00
N VAL A 283 -6.26 7.22 8.20
CA VAL A 283 -5.64 8.44 7.67
C VAL A 283 -5.57 8.40 6.14
N GLU A 284 -5.24 7.26 5.53
CA GLU A 284 -5.22 7.08 4.08
C GLU A 284 -6.58 7.39 3.45
N VAL A 285 -7.64 6.75 3.94
CA VAL A 285 -8.99 6.90 3.39
C VAL A 285 -9.52 8.31 3.65
N GLN A 286 -9.27 8.89 4.84
CA GLN A 286 -9.66 10.28 5.11
C GLN A 286 -8.93 11.27 4.20
N SER A 287 -7.63 11.07 3.99
CA SER A 287 -6.83 11.91 3.07
C SER A 287 -7.36 11.83 1.64
N TRP A 288 -7.72 10.63 1.19
CA TRP A 288 -8.34 10.43 -0.12
C TRP A 288 -9.67 11.16 -0.24
N VAL A 289 -10.59 11.01 0.71
CA VAL A 289 -11.90 11.68 0.70
C VAL A 289 -11.73 13.21 0.69
N ASP A 290 -10.88 13.73 1.57
CA ASP A 290 -10.62 15.16 1.68
C ASP A 290 -10.05 15.73 0.36
N ALA A 291 -9.13 15.01 -0.27
CA ALA A 291 -8.53 15.42 -1.54
C ALA A 291 -9.50 15.28 -2.72
N ALA A 292 -10.29 14.20 -2.76
CA ALA A 292 -11.30 13.94 -3.78
C ALA A 292 -12.35 15.05 -3.82
N LEU A 293 -12.83 15.51 -2.65
CA LEU A 293 -13.74 16.65 -2.52
C LEU A 293 -13.14 17.98 -3.05
N ARG A 294 -11.81 18.07 -3.14
CA ARG A 294 -11.08 19.21 -3.73
C ARG A 294 -10.62 18.96 -5.17
N GLY A 295 -10.95 17.80 -5.76
CA GLY A 295 -10.60 17.43 -7.12
C GLY A 295 -9.16 16.95 -7.32
N GLY A 296 -8.53 16.39 -6.28
CA GLY A 296 -7.18 15.80 -6.35
C GLY A 296 -7.07 14.46 -5.61
N ILE A 297 -5.84 14.02 -5.40
CA ILE A 297 -5.50 12.82 -4.61
C ILE A 297 -4.73 13.22 -3.34
N GLY A 298 -4.78 12.40 -2.30
CA GLY A 298 -4.18 12.70 -0.99
C GLY A 298 -3.01 11.78 -0.62
N GLY A 299 -2.44 11.06 -1.59
CA GLY A 299 -1.55 9.94 -1.31
C GLY A 299 -0.80 9.40 -2.54
N PRO A 300 -0.33 8.13 -2.47
CA PRO A 300 0.37 7.46 -3.56
C PRO A 300 -0.43 7.50 -4.85
N SER A 301 0.21 7.85 -5.96
CA SER A 301 -0.41 8.00 -7.27
C SER A 301 -0.39 6.71 -8.10
N ALA A 302 -1.02 6.71 -9.28
CA ALA A 302 -0.84 5.62 -10.25
C ALA A 302 0.63 5.41 -10.67
N TRP A 303 1.44 6.48 -10.71
CA TRP A 303 2.88 6.35 -10.95
C TRP A 303 3.57 5.54 -9.84
N ASP A 304 3.20 5.78 -8.58
CA ASP A 304 3.74 5.02 -7.45
C ASP A 304 3.37 3.54 -7.54
N GLY A 305 2.13 3.24 -7.94
CA GLY A 305 1.69 1.88 -8.25
C GLY A 305 2.51 1.22 -9.35
N TYR A 306 2.73 1.92 -10.47
CA TYR A 306 3.54 1.43 -11.60
C TYR A 306 5.00 1.17 -11.23
N ALA A 307 5.67 2.15 -10.61
CA ALA A 307 7.06 2.01 -10.23
C ALA A 307 7.28 0.87 -9.21
N THR A 308 6.34 0.72 -8.27
CA THR A 308 6.35 -0.40 -7.32
C THR A 308 6.13 -1.74 -8.02
N ALA A 309 5.23 -1.82 -9.01
CA ALA A 309 5.03 -3.05 -9.80
C ALA A 309 6.30 -3.45 -10.56
N ALA A 310 7.05 -2.49 -11.13
CA ALA A 310 8.34 -2.76 -11.75
C ALA A 310 9.40 -3.25 -10.75
N CYS A 311 9.39 -2.73 -9.52
CA CYS A 311 10.25 -3.24 -8.44
C CYS A 311 9.88 -4.68 -8.07
N CYS A 312 8.59 -5.01 -7.99
CA CYS A 312 8.11 -6.37 -7.75
C CYS A 312 8.55 -7.34 -8.84
N GLU A 313 8.42 -6.98 -10.12
CA GLU A 313 8.91 -7.80 -11.24
C GLU A 313 10.42 -8.06 -11.13
N ALA A 314 11.21 -7.02 -10.91
CA ALA A 314 12.65 -7.15 -10.70
C ALA A 314 12.97 -8.01 -9.47
N GLY A 315 12.21 -7.86 -8.38
CA GLY A 315 12.36 -8.64 -7.15
C GLY A 315 12.04 -10.12 -7.36
N VAL A 316 10.99 -10.46 -8.11
CA VAL A 316 10.65 -11.85 -8.46
C VAL A 316 11.72 -12.46 -9.36
N GLU A 317 12.24 -11.72 -10.34
CA GLU A 317 13.34 -12.20 -11.19
C GLU A 317 14.64 -12.38 -10.38
N ALA A 318 14.95 -11.44 -9.48
CA ALA A 318 16.09 -11.54 -8.57
C ALA A 318 15.94 -12.70 -7.59
N GLN A 319 14.72 -13.02 -7.15
CA GLN A 319 14.43 -14.18 -6.29
C GLN A 319 14.72 -15.50 -7.01
N LYS A 320 14.43 -15.58 -8.33
CA LYS A 320 14.67 -16.77 -9.14
C LYS A 320 16.15 -16.93 -9.52
N SER A 321 16.78 -15.84 -9.94
CA SER A 321 18.16 -15.85 -10.44
C SER A 321 19.22 -15.79 -9.34
N GLY A 322 18.92 -15.13 -8.23
CA GLY A 322 19.91 -14.72 -7.24
C GLY A 322 20.84 -13.59 -7.73
N GLU A 323 20.63 -13.07 -8.94
CA GLU A 323 21.47 -12.00 -9.48
C GLU A 323 20.93 -10.62 -9.08
N LYS A 324 21.73 -9.59 -9.32
CA LYS A 324 21.27 -8.20 -9.22
C LYS A 324 20.49 -7.86 -10.50
N VAL A 325 19.23 -7.50 -10.35
CA VAL A 325 18.31 -7.19 -11.46
C VAL A 325 18.02 -5.70 -11.47
N ALA A 326 18.13 -5.07 -12.63
CA ALA A 326 17.81 -3.65 -12.80
C ALA A 326 16.29 -3.43 -12.78
N VAL A 327 15.85 -2.34 -12.16
CA VAL A 327 14.48 -1.83 -12.28
C VAL A 327 14.46 -0.84 -13.43
N VAL A 328 13.61 -1.09 -14.42
CA VAL A 328 13.51 -0.26 -15.63
C VAL A 328 12.14 0.39 -15.66
N LEU A 329 12.11 1.72 -15.65
CA LEU A 329 10.90 2.53 -15.70
C LEU A 329 10.81 3.29 -17.02
N ASN A 330 9.59 3.51 -17.50
CA ASN A 330 9.31 4.49 -18.54
C ASN A 330 9.59 5.91 -18.05
N GLU A 331 9.58 6.90 -18.95
CA GLU A 331 9.71 8.29 -18.53
C GLU A 331 8.50 8.72 -17.68
N LYS A 332 8.75 9.23 -16.47
CA LYS A 332 7.72 9.73 -15.57
C LYS A 332 6.92 10.86 -16.23
N PRO A 333 5.61 10.72 -16.46
CA PRO A 333 4.83 11.77 -17.09
C PRO A 333 4.77 13.06 -16.26
N GLU A 334 4.69 14.23 -16.92
CA GLU A 334 4.56 15.55 -16.27
C GLU A 334 3.42 15.61 -15.24
N LEU A 335 2.33 14.89 -15.50
CA LEU A 335 1.19 14.76 -14.59
C LEU A 335 1.60 14.34 -13.17
N TYR A 336 2.65 13.53 -13.03
CA TYR A 336 3.14 13.02 -11.74
C TYR A 336 4.42 13.72 -11.25
N ARG A 337 4.95 14.70 -11.99
CA ARG A 337 6.12 15.49 -11.56
C ARG A 337 5.73 16.65 -10.65
N ALA A 338 4.52 17.19 -10.83
CA ALA A 338 3.99 18.33 -10.08
C ALA A 338 3.38 17.92 -8.73
N GLY A 339 4.22 17.49 -7.80
CA GLY A 339 3.83 17.19 -6.41
C GLY A 339 4.94 17.45 -5.39
N THR A 340 6.21 17.36 -5.80
CA THR A 340 7.37 17.52 -4.93
C THR A 340 7.61 18.96 -4.47
N ALA A 341 7.14 19.97 -5.21
CA ALA A 341 7.38 21.38 -4.88
C ALA A 341 6.38 21.97 -3.87
N ALA A 342 5.17 21.41 -3.75
CA ALA A 342 4.12 21.97 -2.88
C ALA A 342 4.14 21.38 -1.45
N GLU A 343 4.71 20.19 -1.27
CA GLU A 343 4.91 19.55 0.04
C GLU A 343 6.21 20.00 0.73
N ALA A 344 7.16 20.60 -0.01
CA ALA A 344 8.37 21.20 0.56
C ALA A 344 8.13 22.56 1.25
N ALA A 345 6.89 23.07 1.24
CA ALA A 345 6.54 24.41 1.73
C ALA A 345 5.42 24.43 2.82
N LYS A 346 5.09 23.29 3.41
CA LYS A 346 4.18 23.18 4.57
C LYS A 346 4.81 22.32 5.66
#